data_AF-A0A9W3DG86-F1
#
_entry.id   AF-A0A9W3DG86-F1
#
_cell.length_a   1.000
_cell.length_b   1.000
_cell.length_c   1.000
_cell.angle_alpha   90.00
_cell.angle_beta   90.00
_cell.angle_gamma   90.00
#
_symmetry.space_group_name_H-M   'P 1'
#
loop_
_entity.id
_entity.type
_entity.pdbx_description
1 polymer ?
#
loop_
_entity_poly.entity_id
_entity_poly.type
_entity_poly.pdbx_seq_one_letter_code
_entity_poly.pdbx_strand_id
1 'polypeptide(L)'
;MVESQKEAFLASQQPLSDDDSMGASNNMSRLQINELVEKAVPKKKGRLVGLARRASSCPTSSSQVPYADPLILEQLQNKDQRIGALEEQNATILAELADQKKTNLEIMQKLDRLFPDQ
;
A
#
# COMPACT_ATOMS: atom_id res chain seq x y z
N MET A 1 11.55 1.66 10.26
CA MET A 1 11.95 0.60 9.28
C MET A 1 11.14 0.63 7.98
N VAL A 2 9.89 1.13 8.00
CA VAL A 2 9.03 1.21 6.81
C VAL A 2 9.37 2.41 5.90
N GLU A 3 9.75 3.56 6.47
CA GLU A 3 10.13 4.76 5.70
C GLU A 3 11.38 4.56 4.83
N SER A 4 12.39 3.86 5.35
CA SER A 4 13.62 3.56 4.59
C SER A 4 13.37 2.66 3.38
N GLN A 5 12.36 1.79 3.41
CA GLN A 5 12.01 0.94 2.27
C GLN A 5 11.31 1.75 1.16
N LYS A 6 10.50 2.75 1.53
CA LYS A 6 9.83 3.64 0.58
C LYS A 6 10.84 4.51 -0.20
N GLU A 7 11.86 5.02 0.47
CA GLU A 7 12.90 5.84 -0.20
C GLU A 7 13.79 5.01 -1.13
N ALA A 8 14.14 3.78 -0.75
CA ALA A 8 14.91 2.87 -1.61
C ALA A 8 14.16 2.52 -2.91
N PHE A 9 12.83 2.37 -2.85
CA PHE A 9 12.00 2.07 -4.01
C PHE A 9 11.93 3.24 -5.01
N LEU A 10 11.94 4.48 -4.51
CA LEU A 10 11.94 5.68 -5.34
C LEU A 10 13.33 5.95 -5.94
N ALA A 11 14.41 5.65 -5.21
CA ALA A 11 15.78 5.79 -5.68
C ALA A 11 16.16 4.76 -6.76
N SER A 12 15.49 3.60 -6.81
CA SER A 12 15.73 2.56 -7.82
C SER A 12 15.09 2.85 -9.18
N GLN A 13 14.27 3.91 -9.31
CA GLN A 13 13.82 4.36 -10.63
C GLN A 13 14.93 5.20 -11.28
N GLN A 14 15.90 4.50 -11.88
CA GLN A 14 16.83 5.12 -12.81
C GLN A 14 16.04 5.70 -14.00
N PRO A 15 16.35 6.92 -14.47
CA PRO A 15 15.97 7.33 -15.79
C PRO A 15 16.73 6.45 -16.80
N LEU A 16 16.02 5.69 -17.63
CA LEU A 16 16.64 5.02 -18.78
C LEU A 16 17.12 6.09 -19.75
N SER A 17 18.38 6.49 -19.59
CA SER A 17 19.16 7.26 -20.55
C SER A 17 19.77 6.31 -21.58
N ASP A 18 19.49 6.60 -22.84
CA ASP A 18 20.21 6.30 -24.09
C ASP A 18 21.38 5.30 -23.99
N ASP A 19 21.14 4.06 -24.44
CA ASP A 19 22.20 3.08 -24.76
C ASP A 19 22.16 2.76 -26.26
N ASP A 20 23.25 3.10 -26.93
CA ASP A 20 23.55 2.92 -28.35
C ASP A 20 23.73 1.44 -28.67
N SER A 21 22.67 0.75 -29.09
CA SER A 21 22.79 -0.58 -29.70
C SER A 21 22.15 -0.61 -31.10
N MET A 22 22.99 -0.41 -32.11
CA MET A 22 22.71 -0.61 -33.54
C MET A 22 22.53 -2.11 -33.87
N GLY A 23 21.45 -2.71 -33.37
CA GLY A 23 20.89 -3.92 -33.96
C GLY A 23 19.82 -3.51 -34.96
N ALA A 24 20.13 -3.46 -36.27
CA ALA A 24 19.31 -3.06 -37.42
C ALA A 24 17.84 -2.67 -37.11
N SER A 25 17.67 -1.61 -36.32
CA SER A 25 16.38 -1.20 -35.80
C SER A 25 15.91 -0.11 -36.72
N ASN A 26 14.87 -0.40 -37.51
CA ASN A 26 14.18 0.65 -38.23
C ASN A 26 13.37 1.46 -37.19
N ASN A 27 14.09 2.23 -36.36
CA ASN A 27 13.57 3.16 -35.36
C ASN A 27 12.95 4.35 -36.11
N MET A 28 11.87 4.09 -36.85
CA MET A 28 11.16 5.13 -37.55
C MET A 28 10.56 6.07 -36.53
N SER A 29 10.79 7.37 -36.71
CA SER A 29 10.16 8.39 -35.89
C SER A 29 8.64 8.26 -35.97
N ARG A 30 7.93 8.62 -34.89
CA ARG A 30 6.46 8.64 -34.87
C ARG A 30 5.87 9.39 -36.07
N LEU A 31 6.53 10.46 -36.51
CA LEU A 31 6.11 11.23 -37.69
C LEU A 31 6.21 10.40 -38.98
N GLN A 32 7.31 9.68 -39.15
CA GLN A 32 7.52 8.83 -40.33
C GLN A 32 6.58 7.61 -40.31
N ILE A 33 6.30 7.05 -39.13
CA ILE A 33 5.28 6.00 -38.96
C ILE A 33 3.91 6.52 -39.37
N ASN A 34 3.51 7.70 -38.88
CA ASN A 34 2.23 8.31 -39.24
C ASN A 34 2.12 8.57 -40.74
N GLU A 35 3.19 9.07 -41.37
CA GLU A 35 3.24 9.29 -42.82
C GLU A 35 3.06 7.99 -43.61
N LEU A 36 3.71 6.90 -43.17
CA LEU A 36 3.57 5.59 -43.79
C LEU A 36 2.14 5.05 -43.67
N VAL A 37 1.54 5.19 -42.47
CA VAL A 37 0.14 4.79 -42.22
C VAL A 37 -0.82 5.63 -43.07
N GLU A 38 -0.59 6.93 -43.20
CA GLU A 38 -1.40 7.81 -44.01
C GLU A 38 -1.38 7.48 -45.51
N LYS A 39 -0.27 6.94 -46.01
CA LYS A 39 -0.12 6.49 -47.40
C LYS A 39 -0.75 5.11 -47.62
N ALA A 40 -0.72 4.24 -46.61
CA ALA A 40 -1.17 2.85 -46.73
C ALA A 40 -2.68 2.66 -46.46
N VAL A 41 -3.29 3.50 -45.63
CA VAL A 41 -4.69 3.32 -45.21
C VAL A 41 -5.66 4.04 -46.16
N PRO A 42 -6.74 3.37 -46.61
CA PRO A 42 -7.76 4.00 -47.45
C PRO A 42 -8.37 5.26 -46.83
N LYS A 43 -8.53 6.31 -47.63
CA LYS A 43 -9.15 7.58 -47.23
C LYS A 43 -10.49 7.77 -47.96
N LYS A 44 -11.53 8.16 -47.24
CA LYS A 44 -12.85 8.55 -47.79
C LYS A 44 -13.22 9.93 -47.28
N LYS A 45 -13.39 10.92 -48.18
CA LYS A 45 -13.66 12.33 -47.84
C LYS A 45 -12.62 12.91 -46.85
N GLY A 46 -11.33 12.67 -47.09
CA GLY A 46 -10.24 13.15 -46.22
C GLY A 46 -10.07 12.40 -44.89
N ARG A 47 -10.95 11.42 -44.60
CA ARG A 47 -10.91 10.64 -43.35
C ARG A 47 -10.40 9.23 -43.60
N LEU A 48 -9.44 8.78 -42.77
CA LEU A 48 -8.96 7.40 -42.76
C LEU A 48 -10.12 6.46 -42.39
N VAL A 49 -10.37 5.44 -43.20
CA VAL A 49 -11.41 4.44 -42.98
C VAL A 49 -10.79 3.05 -42.86
N GLY A 50 -11.37 2.18 -42.03
CA GLY A 50 -10.86 0.82 -41.78
C GLY A 50 -9.95 0.68 -40.55
N LEU A 51 -9.61 1.77 -39.86
CA LEU A 51 -8.95 1.71 -38.55
C LEU A 51 -9.99 1.56 -37.43
N ALA A 52 -9.77 0.57 -36.56
CA ALA A 52 -10.60 0.39 -35.37
C ALA A 52 -10.46 1.60 -34.42
N ARG A 53 -11.56 1.98 -33.76
CA ARG A 53 -11.52 2.98 -32.68
C ARG A 53 -10.73 2.39 -31.51
N ARG A 54 -9.84 3.19 -30.90
CA ARG A 54 -9.20 2.81 -29.63
C ARG A 54 -10.29 2.64 -28.57
N ALA A 55 -10.31 1.49 -27.90
CA ALA A 55 -11.28 1.15 -26.85
C ALA A 55 -11.18 2.02 -25.58
N SER A 56 -10.22 2.95 -25.50
CA SER A 56 -9.96 3.75 -24.31
C SER A 56 -10.82 5.02 -24.19
N SER A 57 -11.87 5.19 -25.01
CA SER A 57 -12.81 6.30 -24.83
C SER A 57 -13.93 5.91 -23.86
N CYS A 58 -13.56 5.56 -22.63
CA CYS A 58 -14.50 5.56 -21.51
C CYS A 58 -14.42 6.95 -20.86
N PRO A 59 -15.54 7.65 -20.62
CA PRO A 59 -15.51 8.80 -19.74
C PRO A 59 -15.06 8.32 -18.35
N THR A 60 -13.91 8.79 -17.90
CA THR A 60 -13.45 8.58 -16.53
C THR A 60 -14.37 9.40 -15.61
N SER A 61 -15.52 8.85 -15.23
CA SER A 61 -16.33 9.38 -14.14
C SER A 61 -15.57 9.19 -12.83
N SER A 62 -14.63 10.10 -12.56
CA SER A 62 -13.74 10.12 -11.40
C SER A 62 -14.40 10.74 -10.17
N SER A 63 -15.66 10.38 -9.89
CA SER A 63 -16.29 10.67 -8.61
C SER A 63 -16.90 9.39 -8.07
N GLN A 64 -16.02 8.49 -7.61
CA GLN A 64 -16.43 7.49 -6.65
C GLN A 64 -16.44 8.19 -5.29
N VAL A 65 -17.59 8.75 -4.91
CA VAL A 65 -17.85 9.01 -3.48
C VAL A 65 -17.89 7.62 -2.83
N PRO A 66 -17.04 7.30 -1.84
CA PRO A 66 -17.14 6.03 -1.14
C PRO A 66 -18.49 6.01 -0.43
N TYR A 67 -19.44 5.22 -0.96
CA TYR A 67 -20.71 5.00 -0.28
C TYR A 67 -20.43 4.07 0.91
N ALA A 68 -20.05 4.64 2.04
CA ALA A 68 -19.98 3.91 3.30
C ALA A 68 -21.36 3.94 3.94
N ASP A 69 -21.93 2.76 4.16
CA ASP A 69 -23.20 2.59 4.87
C ASP A 69 -23.08 3.18 6.30
N PRO A 70 -23.94 4.14 6.68
CA PRO A 70 -23.94 4.74 8.02
C PRO A 70 -23.96 3.70 9.15
N LEU A 71 -24.66 2.57 8.96
CA LEU A 71 -24.74 1.51 9.94
C LEU A 71 -23.39 0.81 10.15
N ILE A 72 -22.63 0.63 9.07
CA ILE A 72 -21.28 0.04 9.14
C ILE A 72 -20.33 0.99 9.87
N LEU A 73 -20.45 2.29 9.64
CA LEU A 73 -19.62 3.30 10.30
C LEU A 73 -19.88 3.36 11.81
N GLU A 74 -21.14 3.31 12.23
CA GLU A 74 -21.52 3.27 13.65
C GLU A 74 -20.99 2.01 14.34
N GLN A 75 -21.16 0.84 13.71
CA GLN A 75 -20.65 -0.42 14.25
C GLN A 75 -19.13 -0.42 14.41
N LEU A 76 -18.41 0.18 13.45
CA LEU A 76 -16.95 0.30 13.53
C LEU A 76 -16.53 1.15 14.72
N GLN A 77 -17.16 2.32 14.91
CA GLN A 77 -16.89 3.20 16.06
C GLN A 77 -17.18 2.50 17.40
N ASN A 78 -18.28 1.76 17.50
CA ASN A 78 -18.59 1.01 18.73
C ASN A 78 -17.53 -0.07 19.03
N LYS A 79 -17.05 -0.76 17.99
CA LYS A 79 -15.98 -1.75 18.12
C LYS A 79 -14.67 -1.11 18.55
N ASP A 80 -14.32 0.04 17.98
CA ASP A 80 -13.11 0.77 18.35
C ASP A 80 -13.16 1.24 19.82
N GLN A 81 -14.31 1.74 20.28
CA GLN A 81 -14.51 2.09 21.69
C GLN A 81 -14.36 0.89 22.61
N ARG A 82 -14.95 -0.26 22.24
CA ARG A 82 -14.82 -1.50 23.01
C ARG A 82 -13.40 -2.02 23.04
N ILE A 83 -12.66 -1.92 21.93
CA ILE A 83 -11.24 -2.30 21.86
C ILE A 83 -10.45 -1.44 22.84
N GLY A 84 -10.61 -0.11 22.81
CA GLY A 84 -9.92 0.80 23.73
C GLY A 84 -10.21 0.48 25.20
N ALA A 85 -11.46 0.21 25.56
CA ALA A 85 -11.83 -0.17 26.92
C ALA A 85 -11.17 -1.50 27.36
N LEU A 86 -11.10 -2.49 26.46
CA LEU A 86 -10.44 -3.77 26.75
C LEU A 86 -8.91 -3.63 26.88
N GLU A 87 -8.29 -2.76 26.06
CA GLU A 87 -6.88 -2.46 26.14
C GLU A 87 -6.52 -1.82 27.49
N GLU A 88 -7.32 -0.88 27.97
CA GLU A 88 -7.14 -0.25 29.29
C GLU A 88 -7.30 -1.25 30.45
N GLN A 89 -8.31 -2.12 30.38
CA GLN A 89 -8.48 -3.19 31.37
C GLN A 89 -7.29 -4.15 31.37
N ASN A 90 -6.81 -4.57 30.20
CA ASN A 90 -5.65 -5.44 30.07
C ASN A 90 -4.39 -4.77 30.62
N ALA A 91 -4.18 -3.48 30.37
CA ALA A 91 -3.07 -2.73 30.95
C ALA A 91 -3.11 -2.72 32.49
N THR A 92 -4.30 -2.54 33.06
CA THR A 92 -4.53 -2.57 34.51
C THR A 92 -4.21 -3.95 35.10
N ILE A 93 -4.73 -5.03 34.49
CA ILE A 93 -4.48 -6.42 34.91
C ILE A 93 -2.99 -6.74 34.87
N LEU A 94 -2.28 -6.31 33.82
CA LEU A 94 -0.85 -6.55 33.68
C LEU A 94 -0.03 -5.80 34.75
N ALA A 95 -0.43 -4.58 35.09
CA ALA A 95 0.21 -3.81 36.17
C ALA A 95 0.02 -4.49 37.53
N GLU A 96 -1.21 -4.88 37.88
CA GLU A 96 -1.51 -5.57 39.13
C GLU A 96 -0.78 -6.92 39.24
N LEU A 97 -0.73 -7.68 38.14
CA LEU A 97 0.00 -8.94 38.07
C LEU A 97 1.52 -8.73 38.28
N ALA A 98 2.08 -7.64 37.75
CA ALA A 98 3.48 -7.31 37.97
C ALA A 98 3.77 -6.96 39.44
N ASP A 99 2.89 -6.19 40.08
CA ASP A 99 2.98 -5.86 41.51
C ASP A 99 2.87 -7.13 42.37
N GLN A 100 1.91 -8.01 42.07
CA GLN A 100 1.78 -9.29 42.77
C GLN A 100 3.02 -10.17 42.63
N LYS A 101 3.60 -10.26 41.43
CA LYS A 101 4.85 -11.00 41.20
C LYS A 101 6.00 -10.44 42.02
N LYS A 102 6.11 -9.11 42.13
CA LYS A 102 7.12 -8.47 42.97
C LYS A 102 6.96 -8.83 44.44
N THR A 103 5.73 -8.78 44.96
CA THR A 103 5.43 -9.18 46.35
C THR A 103 5.76 -10.65 46.59
N ASN A 104 5.38 -11.54 45.67
CA ASN A 104 5.68 -12.97 45.78
C ASN A 104 7.20 -13.23 45.81
N LEU A 105 7.97 -12.52 44.99
CA LEU A 105 9.43 -12.60 44.99
C LEU A 105 10.02 -12.15 46.32
N GLU A 106 9.51 -11.07 46.91
CA GLU A 106 9.96 -10.61 48.23
C GLU A 106 9.67 -11.64 49.33
N ILE A 107 8.49 -12.27 49.30
CA ILE A 107 8.13 -13.33 50.26
C ILE A 107 9.09 -14.51 50.13
N MET A 108 9.35 -14.97 48.91
CA MET A 108 10.27 -16.08 48.66
C MET A 108 11.68 -15.76 49.16
N GLN A 109 12.20 -14.57 48.88
CA GLN A 109 13.50 -14.13 49.42
C GLN A 109 13.56 -14.10 50.95
N LYS A 110 12.45 -13.75 51.62
CA LYS A 110 12.37 -13.80 53.08
C LYS A 110 12.35 -15.23 53.59
N LEU A 111 11.64 -16.14 52.91
CA LEU A 111 11.61 -17.56 53.26
C LEU A 111 13.00 -18.19 53.11
N ASP A 112 13.71 -17.93 52.02
CA ASP A 112 15.07 -18.44 51.78
C ASP A 112 16.05 -17.99 52.89
N ARG A 113 15.86 -16.79 53.45
CA ARG A 113 16.68 -16.28 54.57
C ARG A 113 16.34 -16.94 55.90
N LEU A 114 15.08 -17.32 56.11
CA LEU A 114 14.61 -17.94 57.36
C LEU A 114 14.91 -19.43 57.39
N PHE A 115 14.89 -20.08 56.23
CA PHE A 115 15.14 -21.52 56.06
C PHE A 115 16.22 -21.73 55.00
N PRO A 116 17.49 -21.39 55.28
CA PRO A 116 18.58 -21.70 54.36
C PRO A 116 18.71 -23.22 54.25
N ASP A 117 18.88 -23.70 53.01
CA ASP A 117 19.15 -25.12 52.75
C ASP A 117 20.39 -25.55 53.56
N GLN A 118 20.24 -26.57 54.41
CA GLN A 118 21.34 -27.21 55.16
C GLN A 118 22.17 -28.13 54.27
#